data_AF-A0A350W6N6-F1
#
_entry.id   AF-A0A350W6N6-F1
#
_cell.length_a   1.000
_cell.length_b   1.000
_cell.length_c   1.000
_cell.angle_alpha   90.00
_cell.angle_beta   90.00
_cell.angle_gamma   90.00
#
_symmetry.space_group_name_H-M   'P 1'
#
loop_
_entity.id
_entity.type
_entity.pdbx_description
1 polymer ?
#
loop_
_entity_poly.entity_id
_entity_poly.type
_entity_poly.pdbx_seq_one_letter_code
_entity_poly.pdbx_strand_id
1 'polypeptide(L)' 'MLKKVLFLIKKFIFGVLFIYAFNVIVFPINTTISINIFTILIVSIFGLPGIIGICLFSIFVL' A
#
# COMPACT_ATOMS: atom_id res chain seq x y z
N MET A 1 -2.63 -21.23 -16.85
CA MET A 1 -2.52 -20.86 -15.42
C MET A 1 -1.44 -19.81 -15.14
N LEU A 2 -0.31 -19.83 -15.86
CA LEU A 2 0.77 -18.83 -15.77
C LEU A 2 0.30 -17.36 -15.79
N LYS A 3 -0.66 -17.02 -16.66
CA LYS A 3 -1.22 -15.65 -16.76
C LYS A 3 -1.85 -15.14 -15.46
N LYS A 4 -2.52 -16.01 -14.68
CA LYS A 4 -3.13 -15.63 -13.40
C LYS A 4 -2.06 -15.41 -12.32
N VAL A 5 -1.02 -16.24 -12.30
CA VAL A 5 0.11 -16.09 -11.38
C VAL A 5 0.87 -14.79 -11.66
N LEU A 6 1.18 -14.50 -12.92
CA LEU A 6 1.82 -13.25 -13.34
C LEU A 6 0.97 -12.01 -13.00
N PHE A 7 -0.35 -12.12 -13.12
CA PHE A 7 -1.26 -11.05 -12.71
C PHE A 7 -1.18 -10.77 -11.21
N LEU A 8 -1.13 -11.83 -10.38
CA LEU A 8 -1.04 -11.72 -8.93
C LEU A 8 0.30 -11.12 -8.49
N ILE A 9 1.41 -11.55 -9.11
CA ILE A 9 2.75 -10.97 -8.88
C ILE A 9 2.78 -9.48 -9.25
N LYS A 10 2.22 -9.11 -10.41
CA LYS A 10 2.11 -7.70 -10.82
C LYS A 10 1.35 -6.86 -9.80
N LYS A 11 0.24 -7.38 -9.28
CA LYS A 11 -0.56 -6.73 -8.25
C LYS A 11 0.20 -6.53 -6.94
N PHE A 12 1.08 -7.48 -6.58
CA PHE A 12 1.91 -7.38 -5.38
C PHE A 12 2.99 -6.29 -5.54
N ILE A 13 3.68 -6.29 -6.69
CA ILE A 13 4.68 -5.27 -7.03
C ILE A 13 4.04 -3.87 -7.06
N PHE A 14 2.87 -3.74 -7.66
CA PHE A 14 2.11 -2.48 -7.65
C PHE A 14 1.76 -2.03 -6.24
N GLY A 15 1.36 -2.93 -5.35
CA GLY A 15 1.06 -2.61 -3.95
C GLY A 15 2.28 -2.03 -3.22
N VAL A 16 3.46 -2.65 -3.38
CA VAL A 16 4.71 -2.16 -2.78
C VAL A 16 5.09 -0.78 -3.33
N LEU A 17 5.04 -0.61 -4.65
CA LEU A 17 5.34 0.68 -5.30
C LEU A 17 4.40 1.80 -4.85
N PHE A 18 3.12 1.49 -4.69
CA PHE A 18 2.13 2.46 -4.22
C PHE A 18 2.40 2.90 -2.77
N ILE A 19 2.68 1.95 -1.87
CA ILE A 19 3.01 2.28 -0.47
C ILE A 19 4.30 3.11 -0.41
N TYR A 20 5.30 2.76 -1.21
CA TYR A 20 6.54 3.51 -1.29
C TYR A 20 6.32 4.95 -1.79
N ALA A 21 5.61 5.12 -2.91
CA ALA A 21 5.29 6.43 -3.46
C ALA A 21 4.52 7.29 -2.45
N PHE A 22 3.57 6.69 -1.74
CA PHE A 22 2.84 7.35 -0.68
C PHE A 22 3.74 7.82 0.46
N ASN A 23 4.60 6.93 0.98
CA ASN A 23 5.54 7.28 2.04
C ASN A 23 6.48 8.43 1.66
N VAL A 24 6.90 8.53 0.40
CA VAL A 24 7.72 9.65 -0.08
C VAL A 24 6.95 10.98 -0.02
N ILE A 25 5.67 10.97 -0.40
CA ILE A 25 4.81 12.17 -0.39
C ILE A 25 4.51 12.62 1.04
N VAL A 26 4.30 11.67 1.94
CA VAL A 26 3.84 11.90 3.31
C VAL A 26 4.99 12.01 4.31
N PHE A 27 6.23 11.76 3.88
CA PHE A 27 7.46 11.96 4.65
C PHE A 27 7.53 13.32 5.38
N PRO A 28 7.11 14.46 4.81
CA PRO A 28 7.17 15.76 5.49
C PRO A 28 6.29 15.85 6.75
N ILE A 29 5.26 15.00 6.84
CA ILE A 29 4.28 14.97 7.94
C ILE A 29 4.70 13.95 9.02
N ASN A 30 5.87 13.31 8.84
CA ASN A 30 6.45 12.28 9.71
C ASN A 30 5.53 11.06 9.97
N THR A 31 4.51 10.86 9.12
CA THR A 31 3.64 9.68 9.17
C THR A 31 4.06 8.71 8.07
N THR A 32 4.57 7.54 8.45
CA THR A 32 5.04 6.51 7.52
C THR A 32 4.24 5.22 7.69
N ILE A 33 3.84 4.63 6.57
CA ILE A 33 3.17 3.33 6.55
C ILE A 33 4.23 2.24 6.43
N SER A 34 4.24 1.31 7.38
CA SER A 34 5.14 0.15 7.32
C SER A 34 4.82 -0.73 6.11
N ILE A 35 5.85 -1.12 5.35
CA ILE A 35 5.72 -2.06 4.23
C ILE A 35 5.75 -3.48 4.80
N ASN A 36 4.58 -4.09 4.99
CA ASN A 36 4.44 -5.45 5.47
C ASN A 36 3.43 -6.21 4.60
N ILE A 37 3.34 -7.54 4.75
CA ILE A 37 2.44 -8.36 3.93
C ILE A 37 0.98 -7.94 4.06
N PHE A 38 0.53 -7.48 5.24
CA PHE A 38 -0.84 -7.03 5.44
C PHE A 38 -1.14 -5.71 4.72
N THR A 39 -0.27 -4.71 4.83
CA THR A 39 -0.43 -3.42 4.14
C THR A 39 -0.34 -3.60 2.64
N ILE A 40 0.59 -4.43 2.15
CA ILE A 40 0.68 -4.76 0.72
C ILE A 40 -0.59 -5.47 0.25
N LEU A 41 -1.14 -6.42 1.00
CA LEU A 41 -2.39 -7.11 0.62
C LEU A 41 -3.58 -6.15 0.57
N ILE A 42 -3.76 -5.30 1.58
CA ILE A 42 -4.84 -4.31 1.63
C ILE A 42 -4.73 -3.36 0.45
N VAL A 43 -3.54 -2.82 0.19
CA VAL A 43 -3.29 -1.90 -0.94
C VAL A 43 -3.39 -2.61 -2.29
N SER A 44 -3.04 -3.89 -2.38
CA SER A 44 -3.16 -4.66 -3.62
C SER A 44 -4.62 -5.01 -3.97
N ILE A 45 -5.48 -5.13 -2.97
CA ILE A 45 -6.92 -5.39 -3.13
C ILE A 45 -7.68 -4.09 -3.39
N PHE A 46 -7.50 -3.09 -2.53
CA PHE A 46 -8.25 -1.84 -2.56
C PHE A 46 -7.60 -0.75 -3.41
N GLY A 47 -6.29 -0.82 -3.68
CA GLY A 47 -5.57 0.20 -4.42
C GLY A 47 -5.44 1.51 -3.63
N LEU A 48 -5.60 2.63 -4.34
CA LEU A 48 -5.53 3.99 -3.79
C LEU A 48 -6.42 4.22 -2.55
N PRO A 49 -7.73 3.85 -2.53
CA PRO A 49 -8.56 4.05 -1.34
C PRO A 49 -8.06 3.26 -0.12
N GLY A 50 -7.38 2.12 -0.32
CA GLY A 50 -6.76 1.36 0.77
C GLY A 50 -5.64 2.14 1.45
N ILE A 51 -4.80 2.84 0.67
CA ILE A 51 -3.70 3.66 1.20
C ILE A 51 -4.26 4.86 1.97
N ILE A 52 -5.26 5.54 1.41
CA ILE A 52 -5.91 6.68 2.07
C ILE A 52 -6.52 6.24 3.40
N GLY A 53 -7.20 5.09 3.42
CA GLY A 53 -7.75 4.51 4.65
C GLY A 53 -6.68 4.20 5.69
N ILE A 54 -5.58 3.55 5.30
CA ILE A 54 -4.47 3.24 6.22
C ILE A 54 -3.81 4.53 6.74
N CYS A 55 -3.66 5.54 5.88
CA CYS A 55 -3.06 6.81 6.31
C CYS A 55 -3.96 7.57 7.27
N LEU A 56 -5.26 7.67 6.99
CA LEU A 56 -6.23 8.28 7.91
C LEU A 56 -6.24 7.53 9.24
N PHE A 57 -6.24 6.20 9.21
CA PHE A 57 -6.14 5.39 10.43
C PHE A 57 -4.86 5.70 11.22
N SER A 58 -3.71 5.83 10.53
CA SER A 58 -2.43 6.16 11.17
C SER A 58 -2.35 7.57 11.74
N ILE A 59 -3.21 8.50 11.30
CA ILE A 59 -3.23 9.90 11.77
C ILE A 59 -4.26 10.10 12.90
N PHE A 60 -5.41 9.44 12.81
CA PHE A 60 -6.56 9.70 13.69
C PHE A 60 -6.71 8.70 14.84
N VAL A 61 -6.18 7.49 14.71
CA VAL A 61 -6.39 6.40 15.69
C VAL A 61 -5.12 6.06 16.47
N LEU A 62 -3.96 6.30 15.87
CA LEU A 62 -2.63 5.97 16.40
C LEU A 62 -1.91 7.24 16.85
#